data_AF-A0A0D7AM92-F1
#
_entry.id   AF-A0A0D7AM92-F1
#
_cell.length_a   1.000
_cell.length_b   1.000
_cell.length_c   1.000
_cell.angle_alpha   90.00
_cell.angle_beta   90.00
_cell.angle_gamma   90.00
#
_symmetry.space_group_name_H-M   'P 1'
#
loop_
_entity.id
_entity.type
_entity.pdbx_description
1 polymer ?
#
loop_
_entity_poly.entity_id
_entity_poly.type
_entity_poly.pdbx_seq_one_letter_code
_entity_poly.pdbx_strand_id
1 'polypeptide(L)'
;SPGIKSAEIGHHFGNPTNYFWRCLFWSGLTPEQISPLDDSTLPERFAYGLTNLVPRPTAEQGELAPDERAAGVPVFLSKVAQFRPRIVCYVGNQIADTVRSSLKRTSSSSIILHARYGIEPYKLVNSSDSVVLETLFFAMPSTSGRVVGYDRQKKIEVFVSLRDTLVTVKRGEMDTGHL
;
A
#
# COMPACT_ATOMS: atom_id res chain seq x y z
N SER A 1 4.06 7.14 -7.53
CA SER A 1 3.69 7.66 -8.85
C SER A 1 3.33 6.49 -9.75
N PRO A 2 2.47 6.71 -10.76
CA PRO A 2 2.37 5.80 -11.90
C PRO A 2 3.74 5.66 -12.58
N GLY A 3 4.10 4.44 -12.99
CA GLY A 3 5.20 4.26 -13.94
C GLY A 3 4.79 4.73 -15.34
N ILE A 4 5.76 5.07 -16.22
CA ILE A 4 5.47 5.54 -17.60
C ILE A 4 4.45 4.65 -18.31
N LYS A 5 4.67 3.33 -18.35
CA LYS A 5 3.73 2.41 -19.01
C LYS A 5 2.32 2.44 -18.41
N SER A 6 2.22 2.57 -17.08
CA SER A 6 0.92 2.69 -16.39
C SER A 6 0.22 3.99 -16.73
N ALA A 7 0.98 5.09 -16.88
CA ALA A 7 0.43 6.37 -17.29
C ALA A 7 -0.02 6.37 -18.76
N GLU A 8 0.75 5.75 -19.65
CA GLU A 8 0.42 5.62 -21.08
C GLU A 8 -0.89 4.86 -21.31
N ILE A 9 -1.07 3.73 -20.62
CA ILE A 9 -2.27 2.90 -20.81
C ILE A 9 -3.43 3.31 -19.89
N GLY A 10 -3.20 4.20 -18.92
CA GLY A 10 -4.21 4.61 -17.95
C GLY A 10 -4.56 3.55 -16.90
N HIS A 11 -3.72 2.55 -16.67
CA HIS A 11 -3.97 1.44 -15.75
C HIS A 11 -2.83 1.17 -14.77
N HIS A 12 -3.18 0.81 -13.55
CA HIS A 12 -2.25 0.53 -12.47
C HIS A 12 -1.37 -0.70 -12.77
N PHE A 13 -0.08 -0.58 -12.46
CA PHE A 13 0.91 -1.66 -12.59
C PHE A 13 0.98 -2.32 -13.99
N GLY A 14 0.60 -1.60 -15.05
CA GLY A 14 0.58 -2.07 -16.44
C GLY A 14 1.90 -2.50 -17.10
N ASN A 15 3.05 -2.40 -16.43
CA ASN A 15 4.31 -2.90 -17.02
C ASN A 15 4.35 -4.45 -16.92
N PRO A 16 4.64 -5.19 -18.01
CA PRO A 16 4.67 -6.66 -18.00
C PRO A 16 5.67 -7.31 -17.03
N THR A 17 6.70 -6.57 -16.64
CA THR A 17 7.70 -7.01 -15.63
C THR A 17 7.27 -6.70 -14.20
N ASN A 18 6.15 -5.99 -13.99
CA ASN A 18 5.58 -5.76 -12.68
C ASN A 18 4.86 -7.01 -12.17
N TYR A 19 5.16 -7.42 -10.94
CA TYR A 19 4.62 -8.62 -10.33
C TYR A 19 3.33 -8.40 -9.55
N PHE A 20 2.78 -7.19 -9.46
CA PHE A 20 1.60 -6.87 -8.63
C PHE A 20 0.43 -7.81 -8.89
N TRP A 21 -0.03 -7.87 -10.14
CA TRP A 21 -1.18 -8.70 -10.54
C TRP A 21 -0.95 -10.19 -10.35
N ARG A 22 0.29 -10.66 -10.61
CA ARG A 22 0.67 -12.06 -10.38
C ARG A 22 0.74 -12.38 -8.88
N CYS A 23 1.29 -11.50 -8.06
CA CYS A 23 1.37 -11.70 -6.61
C CYS A 23 -0.01 -11.64 -5.96
N LEU A 24 -0.92 -10.78 -6.45
CA LEU A 24 -2.29 -10.70 -5.97
C LEU A 24 -3.03 -12.04 -6.17
N PHE A 25 -2.83 -12.67 -7.32
CA PHE A 25 -3.36 -14.01 -7.60
C PHE A 25 -2.63 -15.11 -6.83
N TRP A 26 -1.30 -15.18 -6.93
CA TRP A 26 -0.51 -16.25 -6.31
C TRP A 26 -0.58 -16.27 -4.79
N SER A 27 -0.85 -15.13 -4.15
CA SER A 27 -1.10 -15.11 -2.70
C SER A 27 -2.50 -15.56 -2.32
N GLY A 28 -3.44 -15.64 -3.28
CA GLY A 28 -4.85 -15.91 -3.02
C GLY A 28 -5.64 -14.70 -2.52
N LEU A 29 -5.14 -13.47 -2.70
CA LEU A 29 -5.94 -12.26 -2.46
C LEU A 29 -7.05 -12.10 -3.51
N THR A 30 -6.84 -12.63 -4.72
CA THR A 30 -7.87 -12.83 -5.73
C THR A 30 -7.91 -14.31 -6.15
N PRO A 31 -9.11 -14.85 -6.48
CA PRO A 31 -9.24 -16.24 -6.91
C PRO A 31 -8.72 -16.49 -8.33
N GLU A 32 -8.50 -15.43 -9.11
CA GLU A 32 -7.99 -15.47 -10.47
C GLU A 32 -6.98 -14.34 -10.70
N GLN A 33 -6.21 -14.45 -11.79
CA GLN A 33 -5.29 -13.40 -12.21
C GLN A 33 -6.03 -12.31 -12.99
N ILE A 34 -6.03 -11.10 -12.44
CA ILE A 34 -6.65 -9.92 -13.04
C ILE A 34 -5.66 -9.25 -14.02
N SER A 35 -6.15 -8.84 -15.19
CA SER A 35 -5.38 -8.03 -16.14
C SER A 35 -5.22 -6.61 -15.60
N PRO A 36 -4.11 -5.91 -15.86
CA PRO A 36 -4.03 -4.47 -15.60
C PRO A 36 -5.19 -3.68 -16.20
N LEU A 37 -5.71 -4.10 -17.35
CA LEU A 37 -6.82 -3.42 -18.04
C LEU A 37 -8.16 -3.52 -17.28
N ASP A 38 -8.26 -4.48 -16.35
CA ASP A 38 -9.47 -4.75 -15.56
C ASP A 38 -9.36 -4.18 -14.13
N ASP A 39 -8.39 -3.28 -13.88
CA ASP A 39 -8.12 -2.73 -12.55
C ASP A 39 -9.33 -1.99 -11.94
N SER A 40 -10.13 -1.34 -12.79
CA SER A 40 -11.39 -0.68 -12.44
C SER A 40 -12.45 -1.63 -11.86
N THR A 41 -12.36 -2.94 -12.11
CA THR A 41 -13.31 -3.94 -11.58
C THR A 41 -13.02 -4.34 -10.13
N LEU A 42 -11.82 -4.05 -9.62
CA LEU A 42 -11.38 -4.47 -8.29
C LEU A 42 -12.30 -4.00 -7.14
N PRO A 43 -12.82 -2.75 -7.11
CA PRO A 43 -13.68 -2.30 -6.02
C PRO A 43 -14.97 -3.11 -5.93
N GLU A 44 -15.63 -3.36 -7.05
CA GLU A 44 -16.89 -4.10 -7.09
C GLU A 44 -16.69 -5.58 -6.79
N ARG A 45 -15.67 -6.19 -7.42
CA ARG A 45 -15.46 -7.64 -7.34
C ARG A 45 -14.82 -8.10 -6.03
N PHE A 46 -13.94 -7.28 -5.45
CA PHE A 46 -13.07 -7.70 -4.33
C PHE A 46 -12.96 -6.68 -3.20
N ALA A 47 -13.65 -5.53 -3.30
CA ALA A 47 -13.51 -4.42 -2.35
C ALA A 47 -12.06 -3.90 -2.24
N TYR A 48 -11.30 -3.94 -3.34
CA TYR A 48 -9.93 -3.41 -3.41
C TYR A 48 -9.89 -2.10 -4.20
N GLY A 49 -9.22 -1.09 -3.65
CA GLY A 49 -8.97 0.18 -4.32
C GLY A 49 -7.48 0.39 -4.60
N LEU A 50 -7.17 1.14 -5.67
CA LEU A 50 -5.80 1.50 -6.04
C LEU A 50 -5.65 3.02 -6.06
N THR A 51 -4.54 3.53 -5.53
CA THR A 51 -4.20 4.96 -5.56
C THR A 51 -2.69 5.13 -5.55
N ASN A 52 -2.22 6.33 -5.92
CA ASN A 52 -0.82 6.72 -5.84
C ASN A 52 -0.62 7.82 -4.80
N LEU A 53 0.54 7.82 -4.14
CA LEU A 53 0.93 8.92 -3.23
C LEU A 53 1.15 10.23 -3.99
N VAL A 54 1.76 10.15 -5.18
CA VAL A 54 2.02 11.28 -6.08
C VAL A 54 1.38 10.98 -7.43
N PRO A 55 0.58 11.89 -8.02
CA PRO A 55 -0.13 11.65 -9.27
C PRO A 55 0.78 11.71 -10.51
N ARG A 56 1.86 12.50 -10.46
CA ARG A 56 2.79 12.69 -11.58
C ARG A 56 3.44 11.35 -11.99
N PRO A 57 3.40 10.96 -13.27
CA PRO A 57 4.13 9.80 -13.77
C PRO A 57 5.64 9.98 -13.63
N THR A 58 6.35 8.90 -13.30
CA THR A 58 7.82 8.88 -13.29
C THR A 58 8.35 7.59 -13.92
N ALA A 59 9.53 7.64 -14.56
CA ALA A 59 10.16 6.42 -15.07
C ALA A 59 10.77 5.60 -13.93
N GLU A 60 11.26 6.27 -12.90
CA GLU A 60 11.77 5.67 -11.66
C GLU A 60 11.21 6.34 -10.40
N GLN A 61 11.20 5.61 -9.27
CA GLN A 61 10.79 6.20 -7.99
C GLN A 61 11.77 7.28 -7.49
N GLY A 62 13.03 7.24 -7.93
CA GLY A 62 14.07 8.23 -7.60
C GLY A 62 13.87 9.62 -8.21
N GLU A 63 13.02 9.75 -9.23
CA GLU A 63 12.73 11.03 -9.91
C GLU A 63 11.80 11.96 -9.12
N LEU A 64 11.15 11.46 -8.07
CA LEU A 64 10.35 12.29 -7.18
C LEU A 64 11.27 12.93 -6.15
N ALA A 65 11.22 14.26 -6.03
CA ALA A 65 11.90 14.94 -4.93
C ALA A 65 11.28 14.51 -3.58
N PRO A 66 12.07 14.46 -2.48
CA PRO A 66 11.53 14.17 -1.15
C PRO A 66 10.34 15.07 -0.77
N ASP A 67 10.43 16.36 -1.07
CA ASP A 67 9.38 17.34 -0.77
C ASP A 67 8.11 17.10 -1.59
N GLU A 68 8.25 16.68 -2.85
CA GLU A 68 7.10 16.32 -3.71
C GLU A 68 6.35 15.11 -3.13
N ARG A 69 7.08 14.09 -2.65
CA ARG A 69 6.45 12.93 -2.00
C ARG A 69 5.78 13.33 -0.69
N ALA A 70 6.43 14.16 0.12
CA ALA A 70 5.89 14.64 1.39
C ALA A 70 4.61 15.45 1.18
N ALA A 71 4.57 16.31 0.16
CA ALA A 71 3.38 17.09 -0.22
C ALA A 71 2.19 16.21 -0.65
N GLY A 72 2.44 14.98 -1.13
CA GLY A 72 1.40 14.01 -1.46
C GLY A 72 0.74 13.35 -0.24
N VAL A 73 1.40 13.32 0.91
CA VAL A 73 0.92 12.61 2.11
C VAL A 73 -0.42 13.16 2.64
N PRO A 74 -0.63 14.48 2.81
CA PRO A 74 -1.92 15.00 3.30
C PRO A 74 -3.10 14.65 2.38
N VAL A 75 -2.91 14.72 1.07
CA VAL A 75 -3.93 14.36 0.07
C VAL A 75 -4.24 12.87 0.14
N PHE A 76 -3.21 12.04 0.24
CA PHE A 76 -3.35 10.60 0.43
C PHE A 76 -4.11 10.26 1.71
N LEU A 77 -3.73 10.83 2.87
CA LEU A 77 -4.40 10.58 4.14
C LEU A 77 -5.85 11.08 4.14
N SER A 78 -6.15 12.16 3.43
CA SER A 78 -7.53 12.65 3.26
C SER A 78 -8.39 11.62 2.52
N LYS A 79 -7.87 10.99 1.46
CA LYS A 79 -8.55 9.87 0.78
C LYS A 79 -8.75 8.69 1.71
N VAL A 80 -7.74 8.32 2.50
CA VAL A 80 -7.85 7.22 3.47
C VAL A 80 -8.95 7.51 4.49
N ALA A 81 -9.01 8.73 5.03
CA ALA A 81 -10.04 9.14 5.97
C ALA A 81 -11.45 9.16 5.35
N GLN A 82 -11.56 9.49 4.06
CA GLN A 82 -12.82 9.49 3.31
C GLN A 82 -13.32 8.06 3.01
N PHE A 83 -12.47 7.20 2.46
CA PHE A 83 -12.86 5.86 2.00
C PHE A 83 -12.79 4.78 3.10
N ARG A 84 -12.10 5.06 4.20
CA ARG A 84 -12.04 4.23 5.43
C ARG A 84 -11.74 2.75 5.15
N PRO A 85 -10.71 2.40 4.35
CA PRO A 85 -10.35 1.01 4.12
C PRO A 85 -9.90 0.35 5.42
N ARG A 86 -10.10 -0.97 5.56
CA ARG A 86 -9.60 -1.73 6.72
C ARG A 86 -8.08 -1.73 6.80
N ILE A 87 -7.43 -1.91 5.64
CA ILE A 87 -5.97 -1.92 5.51
C ILE A 87 -5.59 -1.08 4.29
N VAL A 88 -4.58 -0.23 4.44
CA VAL A 88 -3.87 0.40 3.32
C VAL A 88 -2.51 -0.24 3.17
N CYS A 89 -2.24 -0.78 1.99
CA CYS A 89 -0.98 -1.44 1.69
C CYS A 89 -0.06 -0.55 0.83
N TYR A 90 1.11 -0.19 1.37
CA TYR A 90 2.16 0.51 0.64
C TYR A 90 2.94 -0.45 -0.24
N VAL A 91 2.75 -0.34 -1.56
CA VAL A 91 3.50 -1.12 -2.55
C VAL A 91 4.86 -0.46 -2.82
N GLY A 92 5.77 -0.54 -1.85
CA GLY A 92 7.14 0.00 -1.91
C GLY A 92 7.55 0.74 -0.64
N ASN A 93 8.72 0.39 -0.11
CA ASN A 93 9.25 0.91 1.16
C ASN A 93 9.33 2.43 1.22
N GLN A 94 9.72 3.08 0.11
CA GLN A 94 9.86 4.53 0.09
C GLN A 94 8.52 5.25 0.38
N ILE A 95 7.39 4.63 0.04
CA ILE A 95 6.07 5.17 0.36
C ILE A 95 5.85 5.12 1.88
N ALA A 96 6.09 3.96 2.50
CA ALA A 96 5.99 3.79 3.94
C ALA A 96 6.94 4.72 4.69
N ASP A 97 8.19 4.86 4.24
CA ASP A 97 9.20 5.76 4.81
C ASP A 97 8.75 7.23 4.73
N THR A 98 8.18 7.65 3.60
CA THR A 98 7.69 9.02 3.40
C THR A 98 6.53 9.33 4.35
N VAL A 99 5.56 8.42 4.46
CA VAL A 99 4.42 8.61 5.37
C VAL A 99 4.90 8.61 6.82
N ARG A 100 5.71 7.63 7.24
CA ARG A 100 6.31 7.60 8.58
C ARG A 100 7.04 8.90 8.93
N SER A 101 7.86 9.41 8.02
CA SER A 101 8.61 10.64 8.25
C SER A 101 7.70 11.86 8.39
N SER A 102 6.61 11.90 7.63
CA SER A 102 5.60 12.96 7.72
C SER A 102 4.83 12.92 9.04
N LEU A 103 4.58 11.73 9.59
CA LEU A 103 3.96 11.52 10.90
C LEU A 103 4.93 11.74 12.08
N LYS A 104 6.23 11.48 11.90
CA LYS A 104 7.26 11.71 12.94
C LYS A 104 7.58 13.18 13.17
N ARG A 105 7.36 14.05 12.17
CA ARG A 105 7.48 15.51 12.34
C ARG A 105 6.56 16.09 13.44
N THR A 106 5.64 15.29 13.97
CA THR A 106 4.78 15.63 15.11
C THR A 106 5.19 15.01 16.46
N SER A 107 6.17 14.08 16.52
CA SER A 107 6.56 13.41 17.77
C SER A 107 8.05 13.04 17.85
N SER A 108 8.74 13.56 18.86
CA SER A 108 10.16 13.39 19.17
C SER A 108 10.50 12.02 19.75
N SER A 109 10.41 10.94 18.97
CA SER A 109 10.93 9.62 19.40
C SER A 109 11.60 8.85 18.25
N SER A 110 12.89 8.60 18.43
CA SER A 110 13.72 7.73 17.59
C SER A 110 13.36 6.26 17.82
N ILE A 111 12.43 5.74 17.02
CA ILE A 111 12.07 4.31 17.02
C ILE A 111 13.05 3.49 16.15
N ILE A 112 13.52 2.40 16.74
CA ILE A 112 14.33 1.32 16.15
C ILE A 112 13.57 0.70 14.96
N LEU A 113 14.29 0.53 13.86
CA LEU A 113 13.76 0.34 12.50
C LEU A 113 13.53 -1.13 12.17
N HIS A 114 12.52 -1.80 12.74
CA HIS A 114 12.12 -3.18 12.35
C HIS A 114 10.57 -3.29 12.42
N ALA A 115 9.82 -3.79 11.43
CA ALA A 115 10.12 -4.58 10.23
C ALA A 115 10.10 -3.76 8.92
N ARG A 116 10.82 -4.22 7.88
CA ARG A 116 10.77 -3.61 6.53
C ARG A 116 9.41 -3.77 5.85
N TYR A 117 8.68 -4.83 6.18
CA TYR A 117 7.40 -5.22 5.59
C TYR A 117 6.49 -5.77 6.68
N GLY A 118 5.18 -5.61 6.54
CA GLY A 118 4.20 -5.99 7.55
C GLY A 118 3.39 -4.79 8.04
N ILE A 119 2.68 -4.98 9.15
CA ILE A 119 1.92 -3.91 9.79
C ILE A 119 2.86 -2.81 10.29
N GLU A 120 2.50 -1.57 9.97
CA GLU A 120 3.21 -0.37 10.40
C GLU A 120 2.77 0.03 11.83
N PRO A 121 3.64 0.68 12.62
CA PRO A 121 3.40 1.01 14.03
C PRO A 121 2.56 2.29 14.17
N TYR A 122 1.51 2.42 13.37
CA TYR A 122 0.52 3.49 13.42
C TYR A 122 -0.75 3.06 12.69
N LYS A 123 -1.87 3.66 13.09
CA LYS A 123 -3.18 3.51 12.47
C LYS A 123 -3.87 4.86 12.32
N LEU A 124 -4.85 4.92 11.43
CA LEU A 124 -5.76 6.06 11.33
C LEU A 124 -7.07 5.69 12.02
N VAL A 125 -7.45 6.48 13.02
CA VAL A 125 -8.71 6.31 13.75
C VAL A 125 -9.72 7.33 13.24
N ASN A 126 -10.86 6.86 12.75
CA ASN A 126 -11.99 7.68 12.36
C ASN A 126 -13.13 7.42 13.35
N SER A 127 -13.43 8.40 14.20
CA SER A 127 -14.54 8.36 15.14
C SER A 127 -15.73 9.13 14.58
N SER A 128 -16.86 8.46 14.34
CA SER A 128 -18.14 9.13 14.09
C SER A 128 -19.20 8.59 15.04
N ASP A 129 -19.76 9.46 15.89
CA ASP A 129 -20.92 9.41 16.81
C ASP A 129 -21.30 8.13 17.56
N SER A 130 -20.71 6.96 17.29
CA SER A 130 -20.90 5.68 18.00
C SER A 130 -19.95 4.55 17.55
N VAL A 131 -19.25 4.69 16.41
CA VAL A 131 -18.37 3.64 15.88
C VAL A 131 -16.95 4.17 15.70
N VAL A 132 -15.99 3.48 16.29
CA VAL A 132 -14.57 3.69 16.05
C VAL A 132 -14.17 2.81 14.86
N LEU A 133 -13.77 3.45 13.76
CA LEU A 133 -13.24 2.75 12.59
C LEU A 133 -11.74 2.97 12.52
N GLU A 134 -11.00 1.87 12.43
CA GLU A 134 -9.55 1.89 12.29
C GLU A 134 -9.15 1.51 10.86
N THR A 135 -8.21 2.26 10.31
CA THR A 135 -7.46 1.88 9.12
C THR A 135 -6.04 1.54 9.53
N LEU A 136 -5.65 0.28 9.30
CA LEU A 136 -4.28 -0.19 9.50
C LEU A 136 -3.42 0.09 8.27
N PHE A 137 -2.11 0.22 8.47
CA PHE A 137 -1.16 0.38 7.39
C PHE A 137 -0.23 -0.82 7.31
N PHE A 138 0.03 -1.28 6.10
CA PHE A 138 0.89 -2.44 5.83
C PHE A 138 1.94 -2.05 4.79
N ALA A 139 3.22 -2.27 5.07
CA ALA A 139 4.29 -2.05 4.11
C ALA A 139 4.69 -3.35 3.39
N MET A 140 4.96 -3.25 2.09
CA MET A 140 5.48 -4.35 1.30
C MET A 140 6.56 -3.87 0.33
N PRO A 141 7.37 -4.78 -0.23
CA PRO A 141 8.34 -4.40 -1.22
C PRO A 141 7.67 -3.83 -2.48
N SER A 142 8.41 -3.04 -3.25
CA SER A 142 7.99 -2.68 -4.61
C SER A 142 7.82 -3.93 -5.47
N THR A 143 6.73 -4.00 -6.21
CA THR A 143 6.41 -5.08 -7.15
C THR A 143 7.11 -4.94 -8.50
N SER A 144 7.84 -3.84 -8.74
CA SER A 144 8.60 -3.62 -9.97
C SER A 144 9.62 -4.75 -10.20
N GLY A 145 9.71 -5.21 -11.46
CA GLY A 145 10.73 -6.17 -11.88
C GLY A 145 12.15 -5.59 -11.94
N ARG A 146 12.31 -4.26 -11.83
CA ARG A 146 13.63 -3.60 -11.81
C ARG A 146 14.33 -3.69 -10.46
N VAL A 147 13.59 -3.98 -9.38
CA VAL A 147 14.16 -4.04 -8.03
C VAL A 147 14.75 -5.42 -7.80
N VAL A 148 16.08 -5.48 -7.68
CA VAL A 148 16.86 -6.72 -7.47
C VAL A 148 17.05 -7.10 -5.99
N GLY A 149 16.69 -6.22 -5.06
CA GLY A 149 16.95 -6.39 -3.62
C GLY A 149 16.13 -7.47 -2.92
N TYR A 150 15.21 -8.15 -3.62
CA TYR A 150 14.42 -9.28 -3.12
C TYR A 150 13.81 -10.03 -4.32
N ASP A 151 13.78 -11.34 -4.23
CA ASP A 151 13.32 -12.20 -5.32
C ASP A 151 11.79 -12.25 -5.45
N ARG A 152 11.32 -12.99 -6.46
CA ARG A 152 9.90 -13.20 -6.72
C ARG A 152 9.20 -13.88 -5.54
N GLN A 153 9.85 -14.87 -4.93
CA GLN A 153 9.27 -15.64 -3.84
C GLN A 153 8.99 -14.74 -2.64
N LYS A 154 9.92 -13.84 -2.33
CA LYS A 154 9.75 -12.89 -1.24
C LYS A 154 8.59 -11.93 -1.44
N LYS A 155 8.34 -11.49 -2.69
CA LYS A 155 7.16 -10.67 -3.01
C LYS A 155 5.87 -11.44 -2.72
N ILE A 156 5.80 -12.71 -3.11
CA ILE A 156 4.63 -13.57 -2.88
C ILE A 156 4.40 -13.77 -1.38
N GLU A 157 5.45 -14.09 -0.60
CA GLU A 157 5.37 -14.26 0.86
C GLU A 157 4.76 -13.05 1.55
N VAL A 158 5.15 -11.83 1.16
CA VAL A 158 4.62 -10.61 1.76
C VAL A 158 3.16 -10.38 1.38
N PHE A 159 2.75 -10.73 0.15
CA PHE A 159 1.33 -10.71 -0.24
C PHE A 159 0.50 -11.78 0.50
N VAL A 160 1.08 -12.94 0.80
CA VAL A 160 0.45 -13.97 1.65
C VAL A 160 0.28 -13.44 3.08
N SER A 161 1.30 -12.79 3.64
CA SER A 161 1.19 -12.13 4.95
C SER A 161 0.10 -11.05 4.97
N LEU A 162 -0.05 -10.27 3.90
CA LEU A 162 -1.14 -9.29 3.76
C LEU A 162 -2.52 -9.98 3.75
N ARG A 163 -2.67 -11.09 3.01
CA ARG A 163 -3.91 -11.89 2.98
C ARG A 163 -4.27 -12.38 4.38
N ASP A 164 -3.32 -12.99 5.06
CA ASP A 164 -3.54 -13.58 6.38
C ASP A 164 -3.92 -12.48 7.39
N THR A 165 -3.23 -11.33 7.33
CA THR A 165 -3.57 -10.15 8.13
C THR A 165 -5.00 -9.65 7.84
N LEU A 166 -5.40 -9.57 6.56
CA LEU A 166 -6.75 -9.18 6.18
C LEU A 166 -7.81 -10.15 6.74
N VAL A 167 -7.53 -11.45 6.76
CA VAL A 167 -8.42 -12.46 7.36
C VAL A 167 -8.57 -12.22 8.86
N THR A 168 -7.46 -12.05 9.59
CA THR A 168 -7.48 -11.75 11.03
C THR A 168 -8.26 -10.47 11.34
N VAL A 169 -8.04 -9.40 10.57
CA VAL A 169 -8.78 -8.13 10.71
C VAL A 169 -10.27 -8.32 10.44
N LYS A 170 -10.65 -9.07 9.40
CA LYS A 170 -12.07 -9.35 9.09
C LYS A 170 -12.77 -10.16 10.18
N ARG A 171 -12.03 -11.00 10.91
CA ARG A 171 -12.55 -11.78 12.04
C ARG A 171 -12.58 -11.03 13.37
N GLY A 172 -11.97 -9.83 13.43
CA GLY A 172 -11.83 -9.07 14.68
C GLY A 172 -10.83 -9.69 15.66
N GLU A 173 -9.90 -10.50 15.16
CA GLU A 173 -8.91 -11.24 15.96
C GLU A 173 -7.59 -10.47 16.15
N MET A 174 -7.47 -9.28 15.55
CA MET A 174 -6.25 -8.48 15.60
C MET A 174 -6.34 -7.45 16.74
N ASP A 175 -5.46 -7.57 17.73
CA ASP A 175 -5.24 -6.51 18.73
C ASP A 175 -4.40 -5.39 18.13
N THR A 176 -4.99 -4.20 18.04
CA THR A 176 -4.38 -2.99 17.48
C THR A 176 -4.09 -1.94 18.55
N GLY A 177 -4.30 -2.24 19.84
CA GLY A 177 -4.18 -1.27 20.94
C GLY A 177 -2.77 -0.71 21.14
N HIS A 178 -1.76 -1.43 20.64
CA HIS A 178 -0.35 -1.05 20.70
C HIS A 178 0.13 -0.23 19.49
N LEU A 179 -0.72 -0.03 18.47
CA LEU A 179 -0.42 0.70 17.23
C LEU A 179 -0.77 2.19 17.33
#